data_AF-A0A3D2XES3-F1
#
_entry.id   AF-A0A3D2XES3-F1
#
_cell.length_a   1.000
_cell.length_b   1.000
_cell.length_c   1.000
_cell.angle_alpha   90.00
_cell.angle_beta   90.00
_cell.angle_gamma   90.00
#
_symmetry.space_group_name_H-M   'P 1'
#
loop_
_entity.id
_entity.type
_entity.pdbx_description
1 polymer ?
#
loop_
_entity_poly.entity_id
_entity_poly.type
_entity_poly.pdbx_seq_one_letter_code
_entity_poly.pdbx_strand_id
1 'polypeptide(L)'
;MAFIEPAYAFTAPFLLLLSWFGYKSYKRYAKALLAATNLIFILYSVFLINQLIDLARFGQELMRQTGIKPEDLPPFEPDAYFYRLTVLVLLPWLFLIRPVRNTPWLSIIILFVIAAGGTGSWNYFDLIFKILNYISLLCAVYALLWLLKELPFQRRSRKLFK
;
A
#
# COMPACT_ATOMS: atom_id res chain seq x y z
N MET A 1 -5.22 9.86 -4.05
CA MET A 1 -4.51 8.57 -3.84
C MET A 1 -3.25 8.72 -2.98
N ALA A 2 -2.48 9.81 -3.08
CA ALA A 2 -1.32 10.07 -2.20
C ALA A 2 -1.62 10.03 -0.68
N PHE A 3 -2.90 10.18 -0.29
CA PHE A 3 -3.35 10.03 1.09
C PHE A 3 -3.28 8.57 1.62
N ILE A 4 -3.16 7.56 0.75
CA ILE A 4 -3.10 6.16 1.19
C ILE A 4 -1.82 5.89 1.98
N GLU A 5 -0.68 6.46 1.59
CA GLU A 5 0.58 6.29 2.33
C GLU A 5 0.49 6.79 3.78
N PRO A 6 0.09 8.06 4.07
CA PRO A 6 -0.07 8.50 5.44
C PRO A 6 -1.20 7.75 6.16
N ALA A 7 -2.33 7.49 5.51
CA ALA A 7 -3.41 6.70 6.12
C ALA A 7 -2.92 5.30 6.54
N TYR A 8 -2.09 4.66 5.72
CA TYR A 8 -1.45 3.38 6.04
C TYR A 8 -0.46 3.52 7.20
N ALA A 9 0.38 4.57 7.18
CA ALA A 9 1.35 4.86 8.23
C ALA A 9 0.68 5.08 9.60
N PHE A 10 -0.54 5.59 9.66
CA PHE A 10 -1.30 5.71 10.92
C PHE A 10 -2.08 4.43 11.26
N THR A 11 -2.74 3.80 10.30
CA THR A 11 -3.64 2.67 10.57
C THR A 11 -2.91 1.35 10.79
N ALA A 12 -1.85 1.07 10.03
CA ALA A 12 -1.14 -0.20 10.13
C ALA A 12 -0.44 -0.42 11.49
N PRO A 13 0.25 0.56 12.11
CA PRO A 13 0.83 0.38 13.44
C PRO A 13 -0.22 0.08 14.51
N PHE A 14 -1.34 0.80 14.48
CA PHE A 14 -2.45 0.57 15.42
C PHE A 14 -3.03 -0.84 15.27
N LEU A 15 -3.26 -1.29 14.04
CA LEU A 15 -3.76 -2.64 13.75
C LEU A 15 -2.72 -3.72 14.10
N LEU A 16 -1.43 -3.47 13.89
CA LEU A 16 -0.35 -4.38 14.29
C LEU A 16 -0.31 -4.58 15.81
N LEU A 17 -0.37 -3.48 16.58
CA LEU A 17 -0.43 -3.53 18.05
C LEU A 17 -1.64 -4.34 18.54
N LEU A 18 -2.83 -4.06 18.00
CA LEU A 18 -4.04 -4.84 18.32
C LEU A 18 -3.94 -6.31 17.90
N SER A 19 -3.23 -6.61 16.80
CA SER A 19 -3.02 -7.98 16.35
C SER A 19 -2.08 -8.78 17.25
N TRP A 20 -1.17 -8.12 17.96
CA TRP A 20 -0.25 -8.76 18.90
C TRP A 20 -0.85 -8.88 20.29
N PHE A 21 -1.32 -7.76 20.85
CA PHE A 21 -1.71 -7.62 22.26
C PHE A 21 -3.23 -7.65 22.51
N GLY A 22 -4.06 -7.62 21.48
CA GLY A 22 -5.51 -7.65 21.64
C GLY A 22 -6.05 -9.01 22.12
N TYR A 23 -7.20 -8.99 22.80
CA TYR A 23 -7.95 -10.20 23.17
C TYR A 23 -8.29 -11.05 21.92
N LYS A 24 -8.52 -12.36 22.10
CA LYS A 24 -8.71 -13.34 21.01
C LYS A 24 -9.66 -12.89 19.89
N SER A 25 -10.77 -12.23 20.22
CA SER A 25 -11.72 -11.70 19.24
C SER A 25 -11.16 -10.48 18.50
N TYR A 26 -10.71 -9.45 19.21
CA TYR A 26 -10.11 -8.24 18.62
C TYR A 26 -8.88 -8.56 17.78
N LYS A 27 -8.05 -9.52 18.19
CA LYS A 27 -6.90 -10.01 17.44
C LYS A 27 -7.27 -10.55 16.06
N ARG A 28 -8.42 -11.22 15.92
CA ARG A 28 -8.90 -11.72 14.61
C ARG A 28 -9.38 -10.59 13.72
N TYR A 29 -10.13 -9.63 14.29
CA TYR A 29 -10.60 -8.45 13.55
C TYR A 29 -9.43 -7.56 13.12
N ALA A 30 -8.46 -7.32 13.99
CA ALA A 30 -7.26 -6.55 13.68
C ALA A 30 -6.47 -7.17 12.52
N LYS A 31 -6.30 -8.50 12.51
CA LYS A 31 -5.67 -9.21 11.38
C LYS A 31 -6.46 -9.11 10.08
N ALA A 32 -7.79 -9.16 10.15
CA ALA A 32 -8.66 -9.02 9.00
C ALA A 32 -8.62 -7.60 8.42
N LEU A 33 -8.67 -6.58 9.28
CA LEU A 33 -8.53 -5.17 8.89
C LEU A 33 -7.13 -4.89 8.34
N LEU A 34 -6.08 -5.41 8.96
CA LEU A 34 -4.70 -5.28 8.46
C LEU A 34 -4.57 -5.88 7.05
N ALA A 35 -5.16 -7.05 6.81
CA ALA A 35 -5.19 -7.66 5.48
C ALA A 35 -5.94 -6.79 4.44
N ALA A 36 -7.03 -6.13 4.84
CA ALA A 36 -7.75 -5.21 3.97
C ALA A 36 -6.93 -3.94 3.68
N THR A 37 -6.35 -3.31 4.70
CA THR A 37 -5.44 -2.16 4.59
C THR A 37 -4.23 -2.47 3.68
N ASN A 38 -3.66 -3.66 3.81
CA ASN A 38 -2.58 -4.15 2.94
C ASN A 38 -3.02 -4.25 1.46
N LEU A 39 -4.24 -4.71 1.19
CA LEU A 39 -4.76 -4.76 -0.19
C LEU A 39 -5.06 -3.37 -0.76
N ILE A 40 -5.53 -2.43 0.06
CA ILE A 40 -5.70 -1.03 -0.37
C ILE A 40 -4.35 -0.46 -0.83
N PHE A 41 -3.26 -0.87 -0.19
CA PHE A 41 -1.92 -0.43 -0.56
C PHE A 41 -1.49 -0.91 -1.97
N ILE A 42 -2.13 -1.92 -2.55
CA ILE A 42 -1.96 -2.28 -3.96
C ILE A 42 -2.50 -1.18 -4.87
N LEU A 43 -3.63 -0.56 -4.52
CA LEU A 43 -4.17 0.57 -5.29
C LEU A 43 -3.21 1.76 -5.26
N TYR A 44 -2.48 1.94 -4.16
CA TYR A 44 -1.41 2.92 -4.09
C TYR A 44 -0.24 2.58 -5.03
N SER A 45 0.19 1.32 -5.08
CA SER A 45 1.19 0.86 -6.06
C SER A 45 0.76 1.11 -7.51
N VAL A 46 -0.49 0.80 -7.87
CA VAL A 46 -1.03 1.09 -9.21
C VAL A 46 -1.02 2.60 -9.50
N PHE A 47 -1.38 3.42 -8.51
CA PHE A 47 -1.29 4.87 -8.63
C PHE A 47 0.15 5.35 -8.87
N LEU A 48 1.13 4.80 -8.15
CA LEU A 48 2.55 5.12 -8.34
C LEU A 48 3.04 4.73 -9.74
N ILE A 49 2.62 3.57 -10.27
CA ILE A 49 2.94 3.15 -11.63
C ILE A 49 2.41 4.16 -12.65
N ASN A 50 1.15 4.61 -12.50
CA ASN A 50 0.58 5.62 -13.40
C ASN A 50 1.35 6.94 -13.32
N GLN A 51 1.72 7.39 -12.12
CA GLN A 51 2.54 8.59 -11.96
C GLN A 51 3.92 8.45 -12.62
N LEU A 52 4.54 7.28 -12.54
CA LEU A 52 5.80 6.99 -13.21
C LEU A 52 5.67 7.03 -14.73
N ILE A 53 4.58 6.50 -15.28
CA ILE A 53 4.28 6.54 -16.72
C ILE A 53 4.09 8.00 -17.16
N ASP A 54 3.32 8.79 -16.41
CA ASP A 54 3.08 10.19 -16.72
C ASP A 54 4.37 11.03 -16.64
N LEU A 55 5.22 10.77 -15.64
CA LEU A 55 6.53 11.40 -15.52
C LEU A 55 7.45 11.04 -16.69
N ALA A 56 7.46 9.78 -17.11
CA ALA A 56 8.23 9.33 -18.27
C ALA A 56 7.74 10.00 -19.57
N ARG A 57 6.42 10.10 -19.77
CA ARG A 57 5.82 10.81 -20.91
C ARG A 57 6.19 12.29 -20.91
N PHE A 58 6.12 12.93 -19.74
CA PHE A 58 6.51 14.32 -19.58
C PHE A 58 7.99 14.54 -19.91
N GLY A 59 8.88 13.67 -19.41
CA GLY A 59 10.31 13.72 -19.75
C GLY A 59 10.56 13.54 -21.25
N GLN A 60 9.88 12.60 -21.90
CA GLN A 60 9.98 12.40 -23.35
C GLN A 60 9.52 13.62 -24.14
N GLU A 61 8.45 14.29 -23.69
CA GLU A 61 7.94 15.49 -24.35
C GLU A 61 8.92 16.67 -24.19
N LEU A 62 9.51 16.85 -23.01
CA LEU A 62 10.55 17.86 -22.78
C LEU A 62 11.80 17.61 -23.65
N MET A 63 12.22 16.35 -23.78
CA MET A 63 13.35 15.99 -24.65
C MET A 63 13.05 16.30 -26.11
N ARG A 64 11.82 16.03 -26.58
CA ARG A 64 11.38 16.40 -27.95
C ARG A 64 11.40 17.90 -28.17
N GLN A 65 10.97 18.69 -27.18
CA GLN A 65 10.95 20.16 -27.28
C GLN A 65 12.35 20.78 -27.23
N THR A 66 13.27 20.20 -26.47
CA THR A 66 14.64 20.70 -26.31
C THR A 66 15.62 20.15 -27.34
N GLY A 67 15.25 19.09 -28.08
CA GLY A 67 16.10 18.45 -29.09
C GLY A 67 17.26 17.64 -28.52
N ILE A 68 17.29 17.43 -27.20
CA ILE A 68 18.34 16.66 -26.51
C ILE A 68 18.17 15.19 -26.85
N LYS A 69 19.24 14.55 -27.36
CA LYS A 69 19.21 13.11 -27.63
C LYS A 69 19.38 12.34 -26.33
N PRO A 70 18.81 11.12 -26.22
CA PRO A 70 18.97 10.29 -25.03
C PRO A 70 20.44 9.95 -24.72
N GLU A 71 21.28 9.93 -25.76
CA GLU A 71 22.71 9.66 -25.70
C GLU A 71 23.50 10.78 -24.98
N ASP A 72 22.95 12.00 -24.96
CA ASP A 72 23.59 13.17 -24.34
C ASP A 72 23.23 13.30 -22.84
N LEU A 73 22.35 12.43 -22.34
CA LEU A 73 21.98 12.43 -20.92
C LEU A 73 23.05 11.74 -20.09
N PRO A 74 23.31 12.23 -18.86
CA PRO A 74 24.18 11.52 -17.93
C PRO A 74 23.62 10.12 -17.66
N PRO A 75 24.49 9.13 -17.41
CA PRO A 75 24.06 7.78 -17.07
C PRO A 75 23.13 7.82 -15.86
N PHE A 76 22.08 7.00 -15.91
CA PHE A 76 21.11 6.91 -14.81
C PHE A 76 21.78 6.28 -13.59
N GLU A 77 21.98 7.08 -12.54
CA GLU A 77 22.49 6.63 -11.25
C GLU A 77 21.31 6.48 -10.28
N PRO A 78 20.90 5.25 -9.94
CA PRO A 78 19.78 5.02 -9.04
C PRO A 78 20.15 5.49 -7.62
N ASP A 79 19.38 6.45 -7.12
CA ASP A 79 19.50 6.97 -5.76
C ASP A 79 18.61 6.21 -4.76
N ALA A 80 18.73 6.56 -3.47
CA ALA A 80 17.93 5.93 -2.41
C ALA A 80 16.42 6.10 -2.63
N TYR A 81 15.99 7.20 -3.27
CA TYR A 81 14.59 7.44 -3.60
C TYR A 81 14.09 6.45 -4.65
N PHE A 82 14.87 6.18 -5.70
CA PHE A 82 14.55 5.19 -6.73
C PHE A 82 14.33 3.79 -6.13
N TYR A 83 15.24 3.36 -5.24
CA TYR A 83 15.08 2.06 -4.56
C TYR A 83 13.83 2.03 -3.67
N ARG A 84 13.58 3.08 -2.89
CA ARG A 84 12.35 3.20 -2.08
C ARG A 84 11.10 3.09 -2.95
N LEU A 85 11.04 3.86 -4.04
CA LEU A 85 9.91 3.87 -4.95
C LEU A 85 9.70 2.49 -5.58
N THR A 86 10.78 1.85 -6.01
CA THR A 86 10.74 0.48 -6.55
C THR A 86 10.16 -0.50 -5.54
N VAL A 87 10.57 -0.42 -4.27
CA VAL A 87 10.03 -1.27 -3.20
C VAL A 87 8.54 -0.96 -2.95
N LEU A 88 8.14 0.31 -2.89
CA LEU A 88 6.74 0.71 -2.71
C LEU A 88 5.85 0.31 -3.89
N VAL A 89 6.40 0.18 -5.09
CA VAL A 89 5.69 -0.34 -6.26
C VAL A 89 5.57 -1.86 -6.19
N LEU A 90 6.66 -2.58 -5.95
CA LEU A 90 6.70 -4.05 -6.08
C LEU A 90 6.13 -4.79 -4.86
N LEU A 91 6.52 -4.36 -3.66
CA LEU A 91 6.25 -5.10 -2.43
C LEU A 91 4.74 -5.27 -2.13
N PRO A 92 3.85 -4.30 -2.42
CA PRO A 92 2.42 -4.46 -2.18
C PRO A 92 1.77 -5.58 -3.00
N TRP A 93 2.30 -5.90 -4.18
CA TRP A 93 1.77 -7.00 -5.01
C TRP A 93 1.87 -8.37 -4.30
N LEU A 94 2.83 -8.52 -3.39
CA LEU A 94 2.96 -9.73 -2.57
C LEU A 94 1.74 -9.95 -1.65
N PHE A 95 0.93 -8.92 -1.38
CA PHE A 95 -0.32 -9.07 -0.64
C PHE A 95 -1.45 -9.77 -1.42
N LEU A 96 -1.29 -9.97 -2.73
CA LEU A 96 -2.18 -10.88 -3.47
C LEU A 96 -1.98 -12.34 -3.03
N ILE A 97 -0.78 -12.67 -2.54
CA ILE A 97 -0.46 -13.99 -2.04
C ILE A 97 -1.07 -14.16 -0.65
N ARG A 98 -2.14 -14.95 -0.56
CA ARG A 98 -2.94 -15.19 0.67
C ARG A 98 -2.12 -15.45 1.96
N PRO A 99 -1.09 -16.32 1.99
CA PRO A 99 -0.32 -16.53 3.21
C PRO A 99 0.45 -15.27 3.64
N VAL A 100 0.95 -14.50 2.69
CA VAL A 100 1.73 -13.28 2.92
C VAL A 100 0.84 -12.16 3.45
N ARG A 101 -0.36 -11.98 2.88
CA ARG A 101 -1.32 -10.95 3.33
C ARG A 101 -1.70 -11.04 4.81
N ASN A 102 -1.70 -12.25 5.36
CA ASN A 102 -2.10 -12.52 6.74
C ASN A 102 -0.93 -12.48 7.74
N THR A 103 0.30 -12.25 7.28
CA THR A 103 1.46 -12.09 8.16
C THR A 103 1.71 -10.61 8.47
N PRO A 104 2.10 -10.27 9.72
CA PRO A 104 2.38 -8.89 10.10
C PRO A 104 3.70 -8.36 9.50
N TRP A 105 4.60 -9.27 9.11
CA TRP A 105 5.97 -8.94 8.70
C TRP A 105 6.03 -8.02 7.49
N LEU A 106 5.25 -8.29 6.46
CA LEU A 106 5.32 -7.51 5.23
C LEU A 106 4.78 -6.08 5.46
N SER A 107 3.79 -5.91 6.34
CA SER A 107 3.33 -4.59 6.77
C SER A 107 4.40 -3.82 7.56
N ILE A 108 5.19 -4.50 8.40
CA ILE A 108 6.32 -3.87 9.12
C ILE A 108 7.39 -3.40 8.13
N ILE A 109 7.72 -4.21 7.13
CA ILE A 109 8.68 -3.84 6.09
C ILE A 109 8.20 -2.59 5.34
N ILE A 110 6.92 -2.54 4.93
CA ILE A 110 6.34 -1.34 4.30
C ILE A 110 6.44 -0.12 5.20
N LEU A 111 6.08 -0.26 6.48
CA LEU A 111 6.16 0.85 7.44
C LEU A 111 7.59 1.37 7.58
N PHE A 112 8.58 0.48 7.60
CA PHE A 112 9.99 0.86 7.64
C PHE A 112 10.39 1.63 6.38
N VAL A 113 9.98 1.17 5.19
CA VAL A 113 10.24 1.85 3.91
C VAL A 113 9.59 3.23 3.84
N ILE A 114 8.38 3.38 4.37
CA ILE A 114 7.69 4.68 4.46
C ILE A 114 8.45 5.60 5.42
N ALA A 115 8.81 5.13 6.61
CA ALA A 115 9.50 5.92 7.61
C ALA A 115 10.90 6.38 7.15
N ALA A 116 11.63 5.51 6.44
CA ALA A 116 12.99 5.78 5.98
C ALA A 116 13.08 6.92 4.96
N GLY A 117 12.03 7.18 4.20
CA GLY A 117 12.06 8.23 3.18
C GLY A 117 11.38 9.54 3.56
N GLY A 118 11.05 9.72 4.85
CA GLY A 118 10.40 10.93 5.36
C GLY A 118 8.92 11.01 4.99
N THR A 119 8.16 11.77 5.78
CA THR A 119 6.75 12.04 5.53
C THR A 119 6.62 12.86 4.25
N GLY A 120 6.08 12.25 3.18
CA GLY A 120 5.75 12.97 1.95
C GLY A 120 4.91 14.21 2.23
N SER A 121 5.00 15.22 1.37
CA SER A 121 4.33 16.51 1.56
C SER A 121 2.83 16.31 1.86
N TRP A 122 2.43 16.65 3.09
CA TRP A 122 1.06 16.46 3.54
C TRP A 122 0.20 17.61 2.98
N ASN A 123 -0.72 17.28 2.07
CA ASN A 123 -1.74 18.24 1.65
C ASN A 123 -2.99 18.10 2.52
N TYR A 124 -3.20 19.08 3.40
CA TYR A 124 -4.35 19.18 4.32
C TYR A 124 -5.69 19.50 3.65
N PHE A 125 -5.67 19.94 2.38
CA PHE A 125 -6.88 20.24 1.64
C PHE A 125 -7.82 19.01 1.58
N ASP A 126 -9.10 19.20 1.90
CA ASP A 126 -10.14 18.17 1.93
C ASP A 126 -9.82 16.92 2.77
N LEU A 127 -9.17 17.09 3.91
CA LEU A 127 -8.79 15.98 4.79
C LEU A 127 -9.99 15.10 5.20
N ILE A 128 -11.14 15.71 5.53
CA ILE A 128 -12.35 14.97 5.95
C ILE A 128 -12.83 14.05 4.83
N PHE A 129 -12.92 14.55 3.60
CA PHE A 129 -13.31 13.74 2.44
C PHE A 129 -12.30 12.63 2.15
N LYS A 130 -11.00 12.89 2.30
CA LYS A 130 -9.95 11.87 2.16
C LYS A 130 -10.09 10.75 3.19
N ILE A 131 -10.38 11.09 4.45
CA ILE A 131 -10.62 10.13 5.53
C ILE A 131 -11.88 9.29 5.22
N LEU A 132 -13.00 9.94 4.89
CA LEU A 132 -14.25 9.24 4.56
C LEU A 132 -14.08 8.29 3.37
N ASN A 133 -13.40 8.73 2.30
CA ASN A 133 -13.09 7.90 1.16
C ASN A 133 -12.20 6.71 1.53
N TYR A 134 -11.20 6.91 2.38
CA TYR A 134 -10.35 5.81 2.86
C TYR A 134 -11.13 4.79 3.69
N ILE A 135 -12.00 5.24 4.60
CA ILE A 135 -12.87 4.35 5.40
C ILE A 135 -13.83 3.59 4.49
N SER A 136 -14.46 4.26 3.52
CA SER A 136 -15.34 3.63 2.54
C SER A 136 -14.61 2.53 1.74
N LEU A 137 -13.40 2.85 1.27
CA LEU A 137 -12.55 1.89 0.56
C LEU A 137 -12.14 0.71 1.45
N LEU A 138 -11.82 0.97 2.72
CA LEU A 138 -11.52 -0.08 3.69
C LEU A 138 -12.70 -1.02 3.91
N CYS A 139 -13.91 -0.47 4.06
CA CYS A 139 -15.14 -1.26 4.14
C CYS A 139 -15.37 -2.10 2.88
N ALA A 140 -15.17 -1.52 1.69
CA ALA A 140 -15.33 -2.22 0.41
C ALA A 140 -14.35 -3.39 0.26
N VAL A 141 -13.05 -3.16 0.52
CA VAL A 141 -12.02 -4.21 0.45
C VAL A 141 -12.23 -5.28 1.52
N TYR A 142 -12.65 -4.89 2.72
CA TYR A 142 -13.02 -5.84 3.77
C TYR A 142 -14.20 -6.72 3.35
N ALA A 143 -15.27 -6.12 2.79
CA ALA A 143 -16.43 -6.84 2.29
C ALA A 143 -16.06 -7.79 1.14
N LEU A 144 -15.18 -7.36 0.24
CA LEU A 144 -14.64 -8.21 -0.83
C LEU A 144 -13.90 -9.43 -0.27
N LEU A 145 -13.00 -9.22 0.70
CA LEU A 145 -12.30 -10.33 1.37
C LEU A 145 -13.27 -11.28 2.08
N TRP A 146 -14.34 -10.76 2.67
CA TRP A 146 -15.37 -11.55 3.33
C TRP A 146 -16.17 -12.40 2.32
N LEU A 147 -16.57 -11.81 1.19
CA LEU A 147 -17.29 -12.50 0.10
C LEU A 147 -16.44 -13.61 -0.52
N LEU A 148 -15.14 -13.35 -0.73
CA LEU A 148 -14.19 -14.33 -1.25
C LEU A 148 -13.79 -15.41 -0.22
N LYS A 149 -14.33 -15.35 1.00
CA LYS A 149 -14.00 -16.24 2.14
C LYS A 149 -12.51 -16.28 2.46
N GLU A 150 -11.85 -15.14 2.32
CA GLU A 150 -10.40 -15.01 2.45
C GLU A 150 -9.96 -14.49 3.82
N LEU A 151 -10.91 -14.21 4.72
CA LEU A 151 -10.63 -13.73 6.06
C LEU A 151 -10.14 -14.85 7.00
N PRO A 152 -9.20 -14.53 7.92
CA PRO A 152 -8.57 -15.53 8.78
C PRO A 152 -9.55 -16.30 9.68
N PHE A 153 -10.70 -15.71 10.03
CA PHE A 153 -11.71 -16.34 10.88
C PHE A 153 -12.69 -17.25 10.10
N GLN A 154 -13.00 -16.94 8.84
CA GLN A 154 -13.85 -17.79 7.99
C GLN A 154 -13.16 -19.13 7.65
N ARG A 155 -11.82 -19.15 7.69
CA ARG A 155 -10.99 -20.31 7.37
C ARG A 155 -11.19 -21.51 8.30
N ARG A 156 -11.58 -21.29 9.56
CA ARG A 156 -11.83 -22.37 10.53
C ARG A 156 -13.10 -23.15 10.23
N SER A 157 -14.13 -22.49 9.68
CA SER A 157 -15.37 -23.18 9.28
C SER A 157 -15.11 -24.18 8.15
N ARG A 158 -14.23 -23.86 7.19
CA ARG A 158 -14.00 -24.73 6.02
C ARG A 158 -13.24 -26.03 6.32
N LYS A 159 -12.49 -26.10 7.43
CA LYS A 159 -11.82 -27.34 7.89
C LYS A 159 -12.72 -28.26 8.71
N LEU A 160 -13.88 -27.78 9.16
CA LEU A 160 -14.88 -28.59 9.87
C LEU A 160 -15.88 -29.26 8.92
N PHE A 161 -15.90 -28.85 7.65
CA PHE A 161 -16.80 -29.34 6.60
C PHE A 161 -16.07 -30.08 5.47
N LYS A 162 -14.83 -30.51 5.71
CA LYS A 162 -14.05 -31.42 4.85
C LYS A 162 -13.50 -32.52 5.73
#